data_AF-A0A166C664-F1
#
_entry.id   AF-A0A166C664-F1
#
_cell.length_a   1.000
_cell.length_b   1.000
_cell.length_c   1.000
_cell.angle_alpha   90.00
_cell.angle_beta   90.00
_cell.angle_gamma   90.00
#
_symmetry.space_group_name_H-M   'P 1'
#
loop_
_entity.id
_entity.type
_entity.pdbx_description
1 polymer ?
#
loop_
_entity_poly.entity_id
_entity_poly.type
_entity_poly.pdbx_seq_one_letter_code
_entity_poly.pdbx_strand_id
1 'polypeptide(L)'
;MDAPYDEPLIKDVRYLGSYDLIKQDLIIIPGSPRVWDPPSTPFTIYPGKVKTKRRHRKPTDLGLELLFTAVDVMATPISWPDVDIICDRRALRILYNWINGKRDGFKIDLQPLGARALLLCEA
;
A
#
# COMPACT_ATOMS: atom_id res chain seq x y z
N MET A 1 -20.04 24.94 -2.59
CA MET A 1 -20.22 23.94 -1.50
C MET A 1 -18.92 23.89 -0.76
N ASP A 2 -18.85 24.56 0.38
CA ASP A 2 -17.68 24.57 1.23
C ASP A 2 -17.52 23.20 1.88
N ALA A 3 -16.33 22.62 1.81
CA ALA A 3 -16.07 21.28 2.33
C ALA A 3 -16.04 21.34 3.88
N PRO A 4 -16.85 20.54 4.59
CA PRO A 4 -17.02 20.65 6.03
C PRO A 4 -15.99 19.78 6.75
N TYR A 5 -14.71 20.17 6.79
CA TYR A 5 -13.71 19.39 7.54
C TYR A 5 -12.69 20.30 8.22
N ASP A 6 -13.10 20.87 9.36
CA ASP A 6 -12.18 21.54 10.31
C ASP A 6 -11.40 20.55 11.20
N GLU A 7 -11.72 19.25 11.14
CA GLU A 7 -10.98 18.20 11.84
C GLU A 7 -10.18 17.30 10.86
N PRO A 8 -8.99 16.81 11.27
CA PRO A 8 -8.25 15.86 10.46
C PRO A 8 -9.07 14.57 10.26
N LEU A 9 -9.41 14.30 9.00
CA LEU A 9 -10.21 13.14 8.56
C LEU A 9 -9.51 11.79 8.84
N ILE A 10 -8.18 11.78 8.99
CA ILE A 10 -7.38 10.57 9.23
C ILE A 10 -6.85 10.62 10.67
N LYS A 11 -7.26 9.64 11.48
CA LYS A 11 -6.87 9.48 12.89
C LYS A 11 -6.33 8.05 13.10
N ASP A 12 -5.63 7.84 14.21
CA ASP A 12 -5.22 6.52 14.70
C ASP A 12 -4.43 5.65 13.72
N VAL A 13 -3.52 6.28 12.96
CA VAL A 13 -2.60 5.56 12.06
C VAL A 13 -1.67 4.68 12.89
N ARG A 14 -1.80 3.36 12.72
CA ARG A 14 -0.99 2.36 13.41
C ARG A 14 -0.15 1.56 12.44
N TYR A 15 1.10 1.31 12.84
CA TYR A 15 1.99 0.39 12.14
C TYR A 15 1.68 -1.04 12.58
N LEU A 16 1.35 -1.91 11.62
CA LEU A 16 0.96 -3.31 11.88
C LEU A 16 2.07 -4.32 11.56
N GLY A 17 2.94 -4.00 10.61
CA GLY A 17 3.99 -4.91 10.17
C GLY A 17 4.73 -4.40 8.94
N SER A 18 5.82 -5.05 8.61
CA SER A 18 6.58 -4.80 7.39
C SER A 18 7.29 -6.06 6.93
N TYR A 19 7.58 -6.11 5.64
CA TYR A 19 8.39 -7.16 5.06
C TYR A 19 9.16 -6.63 3.84
N ASP A 20 10.28 -7.29 3.53
CA ASP A 20 10.99 -7.11 2.27
C ASP A 20 10.80 -8.34 1.38
N LEU A 21 10.36 -8.12 0.14
CA LEU A 21 10.21 -9.19 -0.85
C LEU A 21 11.53 -9.45 -1.59
N ILE A 22 12.17 -10.57 -1.29
CA ILE A 22 13.47 -10.94 -1.88
C ILE A 22 13.28 -11.71 -3.19
N LYS A 23 12.34 -12.65 -3.20
CA LYS A 23 11.91 -13.42 -4.38
C LYS A 23 10.39 -13.50 -4.38
N GLN A 24 9.79 -14.19 -5.35
CA GLN A 24 8.33 -14.21 -5.49
C GLN A 24 7.61 -14.67 -4.20
N ASP A 25 8.18 -15.67 -3.51
CA ASP A 25 7.56 -16.31 -2.35
C ASP A 25 8.47 -16.28 -1.11
N LEU A 26 9.49 -15.42 -1.11
CA LEU A 26 10.45 -15.30 -0.01
C LEU A 26 10.47 -13.86 0.49
N ILE A 27 10.05 -13.69 1.74
CA ILE A 27 10.06 -12.42 2.46
C ILE A 27 10.99 -12.46 3.68
N ILE A 28 11.46 -11.29 4.09
CA ILE A 28 12.14 -11.07 5.38
C ILE A 28 11.23 -10.22 6.25
N ILE A 29 11.03 -10.62 7.50
CA ILE A 29 10.20 -9.93 8.50
C ILE A 29 11.03 -9.69 9.77
N PRO A 30 11.04 -8.48 10.36
CA PRO A 30 10.51 -7.24 9.78
C PRO A 30 11.32 -6.84 8.53
N GLY A 31 10.72 -6.00 7.68
CA GLY A 31 11.44 -5.39 6.56
C GLY A 31 12.55 -4.45 7.04
N SER A 32 13.58 -4.30 6.24
CA SER A 32 14.72 -3.41 6.47
C SER A 32 14.77 -2.35 5.37
N PRO A 33 13.92 -1.31 5.43
CA PRO A 33 13.88 -0.26 4.42
C PRO A 33 15.24 0.43 4.30
N ARG A 34 15.60 0.86 3.09
CA ARG A 34 16.83 1.63 2.88
C ARG A 34 16.75 2.94 3.65
N VAL A 35 17.72 3.16 4.53
CA VAL A 35 17.90 4.45 5.20
C VAL A 35 18.46 5.43 4.18
N TRP A 36 17.86 6.61 4.11
CA TRP A 36 18.33 7.68 3.24
C TRP A 36 19.68 8.18 3.75
N ASP A 37 20.68 8.13 2.88
CA ASP A 37 22.00 8.71 3.11
C ASP A 37 22.22 9.81 2.06
N PRO A 38 22.13 11.09 2.46
CA PRO A 38 22.17 12.20 1.51
C PRO A 38 23.56 12.29 0.86
N PRO A 39 23.64 12.43 -0.48
CA PRO A 39 24.93 12.63 -1.15
C PRO A 39 25.54 13.98 -0.74
N SER A 40 26.87 14.03 -0.66
CA SER A 40 27.58 15.29 -0.46
C SER A 40 27.31 16.26 -1.61
N THR A 41 26.91 17.50 -1.29
CA THR A 41 26.67 18.56 -2.28
C THR A 41 27.94 19.34 -2.59
N PRO A 42 28.17 19.77 -3.85
CA PRO A 42 27.30 19.58 -5.03
C PRO A 42 27.48 18.22 -5.72
N PHE A 43 26.43 17.70 -6.36
CA PHE A 43 26.49 16.49 -7.18
C PHE A 43 25.70 16.65 -8.49
N THR A 44 26.08 15.89 -9.53
CA THR A 44 25.45 15.93 -10.85
C THR A 44 24.58 14.70 -11.07
N ILE A 45 23.34 14.89 -11.50
CA ILE A 45 22.42 13.80 -11.86
C ILE A 45 22.51 13.55 -13.36
N TYR A 46 22.97 12.37 -13.75
CA TYR A 46 23.00 11.95 -15.16
C TYR A 46 21.64 11.39 -15.59
N PRO A 47 21.25 11.54 -16.88
CA PRO A 47 20.06 10.88 -17.42
C PRO A 47 20.10 9.37 -17.15
N GLY A 48 19.10 8.87 -16.41
CA GLY A 48 18.99 7.45 -16.12
C GLY A 48 18.65 6.63 -17.37
N LYS A 49 19.13 5.38 -17.45
CA LYS A 49 18.59 4.41 -18.42
C LYS A 49 17.10 4.22 -18.12
N VAL A 50 16.24 4.33 -19.13
CA VAL A 50 14.80 4.10 -19.00
C VAL A 50 14.59 2.70 -18.41
N LYS A 51 14.24 2.62 -17.12
CA LYS A 51 13.85 1.35 -16.49
C LYS A 51 12.44 1.03 -16.98
N THR A 52 12.35 0.31 -18.09
CA THR A 52 11.09 -0.11 -18.75
C THR A 52 10.24 -1.09 -17.94
N LYS A 53 10.66 -1.51 -16.76
CA LYS A 53 9.85 -2.38 -15.91
C LYS A 53 9.42 -1.61 -14.67
N ARG A 54 8.32 -0.86 -14.79
CA ARG A 54 7.42 -0.68 -13.64
C ARG A 54 7.06 -2.09 -13.19
N ARG A 55 7.83 -2.67 -12.26
CA ARG A 55 7.45 -3.89 -11.53
C ARG A 55 6.33 -3.53 -10.55
N HIS A 56 5.25 -2.94 -11.06
CA HIS A 56 3.99 -2.97 -10.36
C HIS A 56 3.48 -4.38 -10.65
N ARG A 57 3.96 -5.35 -9.86
CA ARG A 57 3.29 -6.63 -9.80
C ARG A 57 1.89 -6.29 -9.28
N LYS A 58 0.87 -6.67 -10.03
CA LYS A 58 -0.50 -6.66 -9.49
C LYS A 58 -0.45 -7.41 -8.16
N PRO A 59 -1.23 -7.01 -7.14
CA PRO A 59 -1.47 -7.87 -6.00
C PRO A 59 -1.92 -9.23 -6.56
N THR A 60 -1.05 -10.22 -6.51
CA THR A 60 -1.45 -11.61 -6.66
C THR A 60 -2.03 -12.05 -5.32
N ASP A 61 -2.83 -13.11 -5.28
CA ASP A 61 -3.35 -13.66 -4.02
C ASP A 61 -2.21 -13.87 -2.99
N LEU A 62 -1.06 -14.34 -3.46
CA LEU A 62 0.18 -14.46 -2.70
C LEU A 62 0.65 -13.15 -2.02
N GLY A 63 0.42 -11.99 -2.65
CA GLY A 63 0.85 -10.70 -2.11
C GLY A 63 0.13 -10.31 -0.82
N LEU A 64 -1.15 -10.70 -0.68
CA LEU A 64 -1.93 -10.45 0.53
C LEU A 64 -1.58 -11.44 1.63
N GLU A 65 -1.38 -12.71 1.28
CA GLU A 65 -0.92 -13.74 2.22
C GLU A 65 0.39 -13.33 2.91
N LEU A 66 1.36 -12.83 2.13
CA LEU A 66 2.64 -12.35 2.65
C LEU A 66 2.49 -11.14 3.59
N LEU A 67 1.53 -10.26 3.30
CA LEU A 67 1.22 -9.11 4.16
C LEU A 67 0.62 -9.56 5.49
N PHE A 68 -0.38 -10.46 5.48
CA PHE A 68 -0.95 -11.00 6.71
C PHE A 68 0.09 -11.77 7.53
N THR A 69 0.92 -12.58 6.86
CA THR A 69 2.05 -13.29 7.50
C THR A 69 2.98 -12.32 8.22
N ALA A 70 3.32 -11.18 7.60
CA ALA A 70 4.17 -10.18 8.22
C ALA A 70 3.55 -9.55 9.47
N VAL A 71 2.23 -9.30 9.46
CA VAL A 71 1.52 -8.76 10.63
C VAL A 71 1.44 -9.79 11.75
N ASP A 72 1.14 -11.05 11.43
CA ASP A 72 1.03 -12.13 12.41
C ASP A 72 2.38 -12.45 13.07
N VAL A 73 3.47 -12.53 12.30
CA VAL A 73 4.84 -12.76 12.83
C VAL A 73 5.30 -11.61 13.70
N MET A 74 4.95 -10.36 13.33
CA MET A 74 5.23 -9.20 14.16
C MET A 74 4.36 -9.13 15.42
N ALA A 75 3.35 -10.00 15.53
CA ALA A 75 2.43 -10.11 16.66
C ALA A 75 1.78 -8.77 17.05
N THR A 76 1.52 -7.91 16.06
CA THR A 76 0.91 -6.60 16.32
C THR A 76 -0.57 -6.79 16.66
N PRO A 77 -1.10 -6.21 17.75
CA PRO A 77 -2.50 -6.37 18.12
C PRO A 77 -3.45 -5.79 17.06
N ILE A 78 -4.16 -6.66 16.36
CA ILE A 78 -5.24 -6.30 15.44
C ILE A 78 -6.36 -7.34 15.50
N SER A 79 -7.60 -6.86 15.49
CA SER A 79 -8.79 -7.68 15.32
C SER A 79 -9.24 -7.56 13.87
N TRP A 80 -8.85 -8.52 13.03
CA TRP A 80 -9.27 -8.56 11.63
C TRP A 80 -10.80 -8.51 11.42
N PRO A 81 -11.65 -9.11 12.28
CA PRO A 81 -13.10 -8.98 12.19
C PRO A 81 -13.63 -7.54 12.34
N ASP A 82 -12.87 -6.65 12.97
CA ASP A 82 -13.22 -5.24 13.17
C ASP A 82 -12.72 -4.33 12.04
N VAL A 83 -12.08 -4.91 11.01
CA VAL A 83 -11.58 -4.16 9.83
C VAL A 83 -12.63 -4.21 8.72
N ASP A 84 -13.14 -3.05 8.31
CA ASP A 84 -14.12 -2.96 7.23
C ASP A 84 -13.48 -3.04 5.82
N ILE A 85 -12.27 -2.48 5.66
CA ILE A 85 -11.63 -2.32 4.35
C ILE A 85 -10.15 -2.69 4.43
N ILE A 86 -9.74 -3.60 3.55
CA ILE A 86 -8.33 -3.95 3.29
C ILE A 86 -8.01 -3.52 1.87
N CYS A 87 -6.99 -2.69 1.68
CA CYS A 87 -6.66 -2.16 0.37
C CYS A 87 -5.18 -1.81 0.25
N ASP A 88 -4.69 -1.72 -0.98
CA ASP A 88 -3.38 -1.15 -1.23
C ASP A 88 -3.43 0.38 -1.38
N ARG A 89 -2.27 1.04 -1.21
CA ARG A 89 -2.15 2.50 -1.40
C ARG A 89 -2.60 2.95 -2.79
N ARG A 90 -2.44 2.10 -3.80
CA ARG A 90 -2.71 2.46 -5.20
C ARG A 90 -4.20 2.59 -5.44
N ALA A 91 -5.02 1.67 -4.97
CA ALA A 91 -6.48 1.73 -5.02
C ALA A 91 -7.00 3.02 -4.36
N LEU A 92 -6.51 3.36 -3.17
CA LEU A 92 -6.86 4.63 -2.51
C LEU A 92 -6.47 5.85 -3.33
N ARG A 93 -5.29 5.85 -3.95
CA ARG A 93 -4.84 6.95 -4.80
C ARG A 93 -5.65 7.08 -6.09
N ILE A 94 -6.14 5.97 -6.63
CA ILE A 94 -7.05 5.95 -7.77
C ILE A 94 -8.36 6.64 -7.40
N LEU A 95 -8.98 6.21 -6.30
CA LEU A 95 -10.21 6.80 -5.78
C LEU A 95 -10.03 8.29 -5.49
N TYR A 96 -8.94 8.66 -4.81
CA TYR A 96 -8.62 10.06 -4.51
C TYR A 96 -8.43 10.90 -5.78
N ASN A 97 -7.77 10.38 -6.81
CA ASN A 97 -7.59 11.13 -8.05
C ASN A 97 -8.90 11.25 -8.83
N TRP A 98 -9.75 10.23 -8.79
CA TRP A 98 -11.06 10.25 -9.44
C TRP A 98 -11.99 11.30 -8.83
N ILE A 99 -12.12 11.35 -7.50
CA ILE A 99 -12.96 12.37 -6.84
C ILE A 99 -12.45 13.80 -7.09
N ASN A 100 -11.17 13.95 -7.43
CA ASN A 100 -10.55 15.24 -7.77
C ASN A 100 -10.58 15.55 -9.28
N GLY A 101 -11.27 14.75 -10.10
CA GLY A 101 -11.36 14.94 -11.55
C GLY A 101 -10.03 14.76 -12.29
N LYS A 102 -9.04 14.10 -11.68
CA LYS A 102 -7.70 13.86 -12.26
C LYS A 102 -7.59 12.48 -12.94
N ARG A 103 -8.71 11.78 -13.06
CA ARG A 103 -8.77 10.44 -13.65
C ARG A 103 -10.17 10.13 -14.16
N ASP A 104 -10.25 9.76 -15.44
CA ASP A 104 -11.54 9.60 -16.13
C ASP A 104 -12.07 8.15 -16.12
N GLY A 105 -11.22 7.18 -15.76
CA GLY A 105 -11.59 5.77 -15.69
C GLY A 105 -10.66 4.90 -14.83
N PHE A 106 -11.24 3.92 -14.16
CA PHE A 106 -10.52 2.90 -13.40
C PHE A 106 -11.41 1.68 -13.17
N LYS A 107 -10.78 0.56 -12.80
CA LYS A 107 -11.44 -0.64 -12.32
C LYS A 107 -10.79 -1.04 -11.00
N ILE A 108 -11.61 -1.25 -9.97
CA ILE A 108 -11.20 -1.84 -8.70
C ILE A 108 -12.07 -3.07 -8.52
N ASP A 109 -11.44 -4.22 -8.33
CA ASP A 109 -12.12 -5.44 -7.94
C ASP A 109 -12.38 -5.41 -6.42
N LEU A 110 -13.60 -5.79 -6.05
CA LEU A 110 -14.07 -5.85 -4.67
C LEU A 110 -14.34 -7.31 -4.32
N GLN A 111 -13.70 -7.79 -3.27
CA GLN A 111 -13.89 -9.15 -2.78
C GLN A 111 -14.32 -9.13 -1.31
N PRO A 112 -15.46 -9.73 -0.94
CA PRO A 112 -15.82 -9.94 0.45
C PRO A 112 -14.81 -10.87 1.15
N LEU A 113 -14.36 -10.46 2.34
CA LEU A 113 -13.53 -11.24 3.24
C LEU A 113 -14.25 -11.41 4.58
N GLY A 114 -14.66 -12.64 4.88
CA GLY A 114 -15.47 -12.93 6.07
C GLY A 114 -16.82 -12.21 6.06
N ALA A 115 -17.28 -11.79 7.24
CA ALA A 115 -18.63 -11.23 7.41
C ALA A 115 -18.72 -9.72 7.16
N ARG A 116 -17.63 -8.96 7.34
CA ARG A 116 -17.66 -7.48 7.34
C ARG A 116 -16.56 -6.80 6.52
N ALA A 117 -15.47 -7.50 6.20
CA ALA A 117 -14.35 -6.88 5.51
C ALA A 117 -14.52 -6.94 3.98
N LEU A 118 -14.07 -5.89 3.30
CA LEU A 118 -13.92 -5.83 1.85
C LEU A 118 -12.45 -5.68 1.48
N LEU A 119 -11.99 -6.51 0.56
CA LEU A 119 -10.71 -6.36 -0.10
C LEU A 119 -10.87 -5.56 -1.38
N LEU A 120 -10.11 -4.47 -1.51
CA LEU A 120 -10.06 -3.60 -2.68
C LEU A 120 -8.71 -3.79 -3.38
N CYS A 121 -8.74 -4.32 -4.60
CA CYS A 121 -7.55 -4.48 -5.44
C CYS A 121 -7.75 -3.80 -6.80
N GLU A 122 -6.71 -3.17 -7.33
CA GLU A 122 -6.75 -2.69 -8.72
C GLU A 122 -6.72 -3.91 -9.67
N ALA A 123 -7.64 -3.89 -10.65
CA ALA A 123 -7.77 -4.95 -11.65
C ALA A 123 -6.66 -4.95 -12.71
#